data_AF-A0A946HBL7-F1
#
_entry.id   AF-A0A946HBL7-F1
#
_cell.length_a   1.000
_cell.length_b   1.000
_cell.length_c   1.000
_cell.angle_alpha   90.00
_cell.angle_beta   90.00
_cell.angle_gamma   90.00
#
_symmetry.space_group_name_H-M   'P 1'
#
loop_
_entity.id
_entity.type
_entity.pdbx_description
1 polymer ?
#
loop_
_entity_poly.entity_id
_entity_poly.type
_entity_poly.pdbx_seq_one_letter_code
_entity_poly.pdbx_strand_id
1 'polypeptide(L)'
;MQKLNDIVDLDTYPIENTAFGERCLNILKSEGVLTLPGFLRENVIEKLVEEAELQKQNAYFTTSTHNVYLTPKRSDLEAEHVFNRQLCSSKGCITTDQVPPGSYLHTVYNAEIFRQFIAAVVGENKLYEYADPLSSINVHFASEGQELNWHFDNSEFAITLLLQSPKAGGRFEYVKD
;
A
#
# COMPACT_ATOMS: atom_id res chain seq x y z
N MET A 1 -3.26 -25.52 5.43
CA MET A 1 -3.65 -24.13 5.11
C MET A 1 -3.28 -23.29 6.32
N GLN A 2 -2.48 -22.23 6.13
CA GLN A 2 -2.12 -21.33 7.24
C GLN A 2 -3.35 -20.53 7.65
N LYS A 3 -3.59 -20.34 8.95
CA LYS A 3 -4.75 -19.56 9.41
C LYS A 3 -4.38 -18.08 9.37
N LEU A 4 -5.34 -17.21 9.06
CA LEU A 4 -5.11 -15.77 9.07
C LEU A 4 -4.61 -15.26 10.43
N ASN A 5 -5.06 -15.87 11.53
CA ASN A 5 -4.60 -15.52 12.88
C ASN A 5 -3.12 -15.85 13.12
N ASP A 6 -2.49 -16.72 12.32
CA ASP A 6 -1.05 -16.99 12.41
C ASP A 6 -0.23 -15.89 11.70
N ILE A 7 -0.91 -14.99 10.96
CA ILE A 7 -0.33 -13.99 10.07
C ILE A 7 -0.60 -12.57 10.57
N VAL A 8 -1.86 -12.30 10.89
CA VAL A 8 -2.36 -11.03 11.41
C VAL A 8 -2.57 -11.15 12.92
N ASP A 9 -2.22 -10.11 13.66
CA ASP A 9 -2.53 -10.00 15.09
C ASP A 9 -4.02 -9.68 15.31
N LEU A 10 -4.86 -10.72 15.23
CA LEU A 10 -6.30 -10.59 15.43
C LEU A 10 -6.69 -10.39 16.90
N ASP A 11 -5.76 -10.63 17.83
CA ASP A 11 -5.96 -10.40 19.26
C ASP A 11 -6.00 -8.88 19.53
N THR A 12 -5.08 -8.13 18.93
CA THR A 12 -5.06 -6.66 18.97
C THR A 12 -6.08 -6.05 18.01
N TYR A 13 -6.23 -6.63 16.82
CA TYR A 13 -7.08 -6.11 15.74
C TYR A 13 -8.19 -7.10 15.38
N PRO A 14 -9.33 -7.07 16.09
CA PRO A 14 -10.44 -8.00 15.84
C PRO A 14 -11.20 -7.60 14.58
N ILE A 15 -10.63 -7.88 13.41
CA ILE A 15 -11.14 -7.41 12.11
C ILE A 15 -12.53 -7.99 11.73
N GLU A 16 -12.97 -9.07 12.39
CA GLU A 16 -14.34 -9.61 12.28
C GLU A 16 -15.38 -8.74 13.02
N ASN A 17 -14.94 -7.94 13.99
CA ASN A 17 -15.82 -7.16 14.83
C ASN A 17 -16.26 -5.89 14.06
N THR A 18 -17.55 -5.82 13.73
CA THR A 18 -18.14 -4.68 13.01
C THR A 18 -17.86 -3.35 13.71
N ALA A 19 -17.95 -3.29 15.04
CA ALA A 19 -17.69 -2.07 15.79
C ALA A 19 -16.21 -1.63 15.70
N PHE A 20 -15.27 -2.57 15.47
CA PHE A 20 -13.88 -2.23 15.20
C PHE A 20 -13.72 -1.60 13.80
N GLY A 21 -14.34 -2.20 12.77
CA GLY A 21 -14.39 -1.62 11.43
C GLY A 21 -14.99 -0.21 11.40
N GLU A 22 -16.09 0.03 12.11
CA GLU A 22 -16.71 1.36 12.26
C GLU A 22 -15.79 2.37 12.93
N ARG A 23 -15.05 1.97 13.97
CA ARG A 23 -14.05 2.84 14.61
C ARG A 23 -12.95 3.22 13.63
N CYS A 24 -12.44 2.25 12.87
CA CYS A 24 -11.43 2.47 11.85
C CYS A 24 -11.92 3.42 10.73
N LEU A 25 -13.17 3.26 10.27
CA LEU A 25 -13.80 4.16 9.31
C LEU A 25 -13.87 5.60 9.84
N ASN A 26 -14.25 5.78 11.11
CA ASN A 26 -14.34 7.10 11.71
C ASN A 26 -12.97 7.78 11.81
N ILE A 27 -11.93 7.02 12.16
CA ILE A 27 -10.54 7.51 12.18
C ILE A 27 -10.09 7.88 10.76
N LEU A 28 -10.32 7.02 9.76
CA LEU A 28 -9.94 7.32 8.38
C LEU A 28 -10.63 8.58 7.88
N LYS A 29 -11.91 8.78 8.19
CA LYS A 29 -12.65 10.01 7.85
C LYS A 29 -12.13 11.24 8.59
N SER A 30 -11.78 11.12 9.87
CA SER A 30 -11.33 12.27 10.67
C SER A 30 -9.88 12.67 10.39
N GLU A 31 -9.00 11.71 10.15
CA GLU A 31 -7.56 11.95 9.99
C GLU A 31 -7.08 11.84 8.53
N GLY A 32 -7.85 11.22 7.63
CA GLY A 32 -7.44 10.96 6.25
C GLY A 32 -6.49 9.76 6.10
N VAL A 33 -5.98 9.23 7.21
CA VAL A 33 -5.13 8.03 7.27
C VAL A 33 -5.49 7.19 8.50
N LEU A 34 -5.39 5.86 8.36
CA LEU A 34 -5.49 4.91 9.46
C LEU A 34 -4.18 4.13 9.56
N THR A 35 -3.58 4.07 10.75
CA THR A 35 -2.41 3.23 11.01
C THR A 35 -2.76 2.13 12.01
N LEU A 36 -2.31 0.91 11.74
CA LEU A 36 -2.47 -0.27 12.60
C LEU A 36 -1.07 -0.87 12.88
N PRO A 37 -0.29 -0.28 13.81
CA PRO A 37 1.06 -0.76 14.10
C PRO A 37 1.07 -2.20 14.61
N GLY A 38 1.97 -3.04 14.11
CA GLY A 38 2.02 -4.45 14.49
C GLY A 38 0.87 -5.30 13.95
N PHE A 39 0.19 -4.85 12.88
CA PHE A 39 -0.90 -5.61 12.25
C PHE A 39 -0.48 -7.00 11.80
N LEU A 40 0.72 -7.14 11.23
CA LEU A 40 1.32 -8.43 10.92
C LEU A 40 2.19 -8.90 12.10
N ARG A 41 2.15 -10.21 12.39
CA ARG A 41 3.00 -10.79 13.42
C ARG A 41 4.48 -10.70 13.02
N GLU A 42 5.36 -10.54 14.01
CA GLU A 42 6.80 -10.30 13.79
C GLU A 42 7.47 -11.42 12.96
N ASN A 43 7.18 -12.68 13.29
CA ASN A 43 7.70 -13.84 12.57
C ASN A 43 7.22 -13.93 11.10
N VAL A 44 6.11 -13.26 10.77
CA VAL A 44 5.59 -13.15 9.40
C VAL A 44 6.34 -12.05 8.66
N ILE A 45 6.57 -10.91 9.31
CA ILE A 45 7.38 -9.82 8.76
C ILE A 45 8.78 -10.31 8.39
N GLU A 46 9.47 -11.04 9.29
CA GLU A 46 10.80 -11.59 9.02
C GLU A 46 10.83 -12.42 7.73
N LYS A 47 9.87 -13.33 7.57
CA LYS A 47 9.76 -14.18 6.37
C LYS A 47 9.42 -13.39 5.11
N LEU A 48 8.55 -12.38 5.21
CA LEU A 48 8.19 -11.53 4.08
C LEU A 48 9.37 -10.66 3.63
N VAL A 49 10.22 -10.22 4.57
CA VAL A 49 11.45 -9.48 4.25
C VAL A 49 12.46 -10.40 3.56
N GLU A 50 12.69 -11.61 4.08
CA GLU A 50 13.55 -12.60 3.41
C GLU A 50 13.05 -12.93 2.00
N GLU A 51 11.74 -13.17 1.86
CA GLU A 51 11.09 -13.43 0.58
C GLU A 51 11.27 -12.27 -0.40
N ALA A 52 11.03 -11.03 0.05
CA ALA A 52 11.16 -9.83 -0.79
C ALA A 52 12.60 -9.63 -1.25
N GLU A 53 13.60 -9.77 -0.38
CA GLU A 53 15.02 -9.66 -0.77
C GLU A 53 15.43 -10.75 -1.77
N LEU A 54 14.92 -11.97 -1.62
CA LEU A 54 15.12 -13.06 -2.60
C LEU A 54 14.43 -12.82 -3.95
N GLN A 55 13.45 -11.91 -4.04
CA GLN A 55 12.77 -11.55 -5.29
C GLN A 55 13.25 -10.23 -5.87
N LYS A 56 14.10 -9.48 -5.15
CA LYS A 56 14.54 -8.15 -5.55
C LYS A 56 15.23 -8.10 -6.91
N GLN A 57 15.93 -9.15 -7.32
CA GLN A 57 16.53 -9.21 -8.66
C GLN A 57 15.50 -9.22 -9.80
N ASN A 58 14.24 -9.55 -9.50
CA ASN A 58 13.14 -9.54 -10.46
C ASN A 58 12.39 -8.19 -10.48
N ALA A 59 12.75 -7.27 -9.58
CA ALA A 59 12.08 -5.98 -9.47
C ALA A 59 12.41 -5.08 -10.67
N TYR A 60 11.37 -4.46 -11.22
CA TYR A 60 11.52 -3.42 -12.23
C TYR A 60 11.73 -2.07 -11.56
N PHE A 61 12.85 -1.42 -11.85
CA PHE A 61 13.19 -0.09 -11.34
C PHE A 61 13.04 0.96 -12.44
N THR A 62 12.34 2.04 -12.12
CA THR A 62 12.11 3.15 -13.04
C THR A 62 12.16 4.49 -12.33
N THR A 63 12.46 5.52 -13.11
CA THR A 63 12.42 6.92 -12.70
C THR A 63 11.60 7.69 -13.72
N SER A 64 10.66 8.50 -13.25
CA SER A 64 9.80 9.30 -14.10
C SER A 64 9.50 10.66 -13.47
N THR A 65 9.06 11.59 -14.31
CA THR A 65 8.56 12.88 -13.83
C THR A 65 7.05 12.97 -13.99
N HIS A 66 6.37 13.56 -13.02
CA HIS A 66 4.93 13.77 -13.06
C HIS A 66 4.54 15.09 -12.38
N ASN A 67 3.33 15.59 -12.64
CA ASN A 67 2.71 16.57 -11.74
C ASN A 67 1.97 15.85 -10.61
N VAL A 68 1.44 16.60 -9.63
CA VAL A 68 0.74 16.01 -8.48
C VAL A 68 -0.56 15.28 -8.83
N TYR A 69 -1.12 15.49 -10.04
CA TYR A 69 -2.35 14.85 -10.49
C TYR A 69 -2.12 13.68 -11.47
N LEU A 70 -0.86 13.36 -11.78
CA LEU A 70 -0.48 12.33 -12.75
C LEU A 70 -1.07 12.54 -14.16
N THR A 71 -1.31 13.79 -14.55
CA THR A 71 -1.88 14.14 -15.88
C THR A 71 -0.83 14.67 -16.85
N PRO A 72 -1.14 14.73 -18.16
CA PRO A 72 -0.36 15.53 -19.10
C PRO A 72 -0.29 17.00 -18.67
N LYS A 73 0.79 17.68 -19.11
CA LYS A 73 0.93 19.13 -18.96
C LYS A 73 -0.12 19.87 -19.79
N ARG A 74 -0.49 21.05 -19.33
CA ARG A 74 -1.46 21.96 -19.93
C ARG A 74 -0.75 23.13 -20.61
N SER A 75 -0.88 23.23 -21.93
CA SER A 75 -0.22 24.27 -22.73
C SER A 75 -0.86 25.65 -22.56
N ASP A 76 -2.04 25.74 -21.96
CA ASP A 76 -2.75 26.98 -21.64
C ASP A 76 -2.35 27.58 -20.29
N LEU A 77 -1.39 26.97 -19.58
CA LEU A 77 -0.94 27.38 -18.25
C LEU A 77 0.59 27.56 -18.21
N GLU A 78 1.07 28.37 -17.28
CA GLU A 78 2.50 28.60 -17.03
C GLU A 78 3.21 27.36 -16.50
N ALA A 79 4.54 27.33 -16.60
CA ALA A 79 5.36 26.18 -16.22
C ALA A 79 5.29 25.85 -14.71
N GLU A 80 5.17 26.88 -13.87
CA GLU A 80 5.13 26.77 -12.41
C GLU A 80 3.74 26.41 -11.87
N HIS A 81 2.70 26.42 -12.72
CA HIS A 81 1.35 26.03 -12.33
C HIS A 81 1.33 24.56 -11.87
N VAL A 82 0.46 24.20 -10.92
CA VAL A 82 0.41 22.85 -10.32
C VAL A 82 0.21 21.70 -11.33
N PHE A 83 -0.47 21.95 -12.45
CA PHE A 83 -0.62 21.00 -13.57
C PHE A 83 0.64 20.83 -14.43
N ASN A 84 1.61 21.74 -14.32
CA ASN A 84 2.80 21.78 -15.17
C ASN A 84 4.10 21.56 -14.39
N ARG A 85 4.15 21.95 -13.12
CA ARG A 85 5.27 21.70 -12.22
C ARG A 85 5.52 20.19 -12.13
N GLN A 86 6.72 19.77 -12.50
CA GLN A 86 7.11 18.37 -12.48
C GLN A 86 7.92 18.04 -11.23
N LEU A 87 7.64 16.89 -10.67
CA LEU A 87 8.37 16.25 -9.58
C LEU A 87 8.98 14.96 -10.12
N CYS A 88 10.13 14.56 -9.60
CA CYS A 88 10.79 13.32 -9.97
C CYS A 88 10.43 12.25 -8.95
N SER A 89 10.02 11.07 -9.41
CA SER A 89 9.79 9.90 -8.57
C SER A 89 10.54 8.70 -9.12
N SER A 90 10.94 7.82 -8.21
CA SER A 90 11.54 6.53 -8.51
C SER A 90 10.72 5.42 -7.88
N LYS A 91 10.52 4.33 -8.62
CA LYS A 91 9.77 3.17 -8.16
C LYS A 91 10.54 1.91 -8.49
N GLY A 92 10.69 1.03 -7.51
CA GLY A 92 11.11 -0.36 -7.70
C GLY A 92 9.98 -1.26 -7.23
N CYS A 93 9.49 -2.18 -8.05
CA CYS A 93 8.53 -3.17 -7.57
C CYS A 93 8.61 -4.51 -8.29
N ILE A 94 8.17 -5.54 -7.58
CA ILE A 94 7.67 -6.77 -8.19
C ILE A 94 6.13 -6.75 -8.18
N THR A 95 5.53 -7.38 -9.18
CA THR A 95 4.07 -7.48 -9.34
C THR A 95 3.53 -8.80 -8.76
N THR A 96 2.20 -8.91 -8.70
CA THR A 96 1.49 -10.02 -8.04
C THR A 96 1.93 -11.40 -8.52
N ASP A 97 2.20 -11.56 -9.82
CA ASP A 97 2.66 -12.79 -10.45
C ASP A 97 4.09 -13.20 -10.08
N GLN A 98 4.90 -12.23 -9.63
CA GLN A 98 6.27 -12.44 -9.16
C GLN A 98 6.33 -12.68 -7.64
N VAL A 99 5.26 -12.37 -6.90
CA VAL A 99 5.15 -12.73 -5.48
C VAL A 99 4.96 -14.26 -5.35
N PRO A 100 5.79 -14.97 -4.57
CA PRO A 100 5.74 -16.42 -4.49
C PRO A 100 4.34 -16.96 -4.16
N PRO A 101 3.85 -18.03 -4.81
CA PRO A 101 2.48 -18.52 -4.59
C PRO A 101 2.15 -18.92 -3.15
N GLY A 102 3.16 -19.26 -2.36
CA GLY A 102 3.02 -19.60 -0.93
C GLY A 102 3.18 -18.41 0.03
N SER A 103 3.32 -17.19 -0.49
CA SER A 103 3.53 -15.98 0.31
C SER A 103 2.34 -15.69 1.23
N TYR A 104 2.64 -15.18 2.43
CA TYR A 104 1.61 -14.68 3.33
C TYR A 104 0.84 -13.49 2.74
N LEU A 105 1.43 -12.73 1.80
CA LEU A 105 0.74 -11.62 1.12
C LEU A 105 -0.49 -12.12 0.35
N HIS A 106 -0.36 -13.23 -0.39
CA HIS A 106 -1.50 -13.86 -1.06
C HIS A 106 -2.53 -14.37 -0.07
N THR A 107 -2.11 -14.89 1.07
CA THR A 107 -3.04 -15.37 2.11
C THR A 107 -3.86 -14.23 2.70
N VAL A 108 -3.24 -13.08 3.01
CA VAL A 108 -3.95 -11.91 3.54
C VAL A 108 -4.86 -11.30 2.47
N TYR A 109 -4.36 -11.07 1.26
CA TYR A 109 -5.13 -10.44 0.18
C TYR A 109 -6.38 -11.24 -0.18
N ASN A 110 -6.28 -12.57 -0.25
CA ASN A 110 -7.39 -13.46 -0.62
C ASN A 110 -8.31 -13.80 0.57
N ALA A 111 -7.99 -13.36 1.79
CA ALA A 111 -8.81 -13.66 2.95
C ALA A 111 -10.10 -12.84 2.90
N GLU A 112 -11.25 -13.52 2.76
CA GLU A 112 -12.55 -12.86 2.64
C GLU A 112 -12.85 -11.92 3.81
N ILE A 113 -12.55 -12.37 5.02
CA ILE A 113 -12.59 -11.61 6.26
C ILE A 113 -11.78 -10.31 6.24
N PHE A 114 -10.56 -10.33 5.65
CA PHE A 114 -9.74 -9.14 5.51
C PHE A 114 -10.38 -8.18 4.50
N ARG A 115 -10.86 -8.70 3.37
CA ARG A 115 -11.58 -7.91 2.37
C ARG A 115 -12.85 -7.26 2.92
N GLN A 116 -13.63 -7.99 3.74
CA GLN A 116 -14.81 -7.46 4.43
C GLN A 116 -14.44 -6.36 5.43
N PHE A 117 -13.36 -6.55 6.19
CA PHE A 117 -12.83 -5.52 7.08
C PHE A 117 -12.45 -4.25 6.32
N ILE A 118 -11.67 -4.36 5.23
CA ILE A 118 -11.30 -3.19 4.43
C ILE A 118 -12.55 -2.50 3.88
N ALA A 119 -13.54 -3.25 3.38
CA ALA A 119 -14.81 -2.67 2.91
C ALA A 119 -15.46 -1.81 4.00
N ALA A 120 -15.53 -2.32 5.23
CA ALA A 120 -16.03 -1.55 6.38
C ALA A 120 -15.18 -0.30 6.69
N VAL A 121 -13.84 -0.40 6.63
CA VAL A 121 -12.92 0.72 6.89
C VAL A 121 -13.06 1.84 5.87
N VAL A 122 -13.28 1.52 4.59
CA VAL A 122 -13.46 2.52 3.54
C VAL A 122 -14.91 2.96 3.36
N GLY A 123 -15.85 2.33 4.07
CA GLY A 123 -17.27 2.67 4.01
C GLY A 123 -18.00 2.10 2.81
N GLU A 124 -17.44 1.05 2.19
CA GLU A 124 -18.01 0.36 1.04
C GLU A 124 -18.81 -0.87 1.46
N ASN A 125 -19.88 -1.18 0.72
CA ASN A 125 -20.70 -2.36 0.99
C ASN A 125 -19.93 -3.66 0.71
N LYS A 126 -19.05 -3.64 -0.30
CA LYS A 126 -18.28 -4.80 -0.74
C LYS A 126 -17.09 -4.36 -1.57
N LEU A 127 -15.97 -5.07 -1.41
CA LEU A 127 -14.81 -4.96 -2.28
C LEU A 127 -14.65 -6.22 -3.14
N TYR A 128 -14.00 -6.03 -4.28
CA TYR A 128 -13.67 -7.07 -5.25
C TYR A 128 -12.16 -7.08 -5.47
N GLU A 129 -11.64 -8.23 -5.87
CA GLU A 129 -10.25 -8.34 -6.28
C GLU A 129 -10.00 -7.49 -7.52
N TYR A 130 -8.78 -6.96 -7.60
CA TYR A 130 -8.34 -6.20 -8.75
C TYR A 130 -8.36 -7.08 -10.01
N ALA A 131 -8.97 -6.58 -11.09
CA ALA A 131 -9.14 -7.37 -12.32
C ALA A 131 -7.83 -7.59 -13.09
N ASP A 132 -6.85 -6.69 -12.93
CA ASP A 132 -5.51 -6.85 -13.47
C ASP A 132 -4.71 -7.86 -12.62
N PRO A 133 -4.28 -8.99 -13.20
CA PRO A 133 -3.56 -10.04 -12.47
C PRO A 133 -2.19 -9.60 -11.96
N LEU A 134 -1.65 -8.46 -12.40
CA LEU A 134 -0.35 -7.95 -11.97
C LEU A 134 -0.46 -6.97 -10.79
N SER A 135 -1.58 -6.26 -10.68
CA SER A 135 -1.70 -5.05 -9.85
C SER A 135 -2.27 -5.26 -8.44
N SER A 136 -2.73 -6.46 -8.11
CA SER A 136 -3.35 -6.77 -6.80
C SER A 136 -2.40 -6.57 -5.61
N ILE A 137 -1.19 -7.13 -5.70
CA ILE A 137 -0.12 -7.05 -4.70
C ILE A 137 1.12 -6.51 -5.38
N ASN A 138 1.68 -5.42 -4.86
CA ASN A 138 2.94 -4.86 -5.32
C ASN A 138 3.89 -4.75 -4.14
N VAL A 139 5.06 -5.40 -4.22
CA VAL A 139 6.11 -5.24 -3.20
C VAL A 139 7.08 -4.18 -3.70
N HIS A 140 7.10 -3.04 -3.02
CA HIS A 140 7.93 -1.90 -3.40
C HIS A 140 9.30 -1.95 -2.72
N PHE A 141 10.33 -1.59 -3.47
CA PHE A 141 11.71 -1.45 -3.00
C PHE A 141 12.13 0.01 -3.12
N ALA A 142 12.59 0.58 -2.02
CA ALA A 142 13.13 1.93 -1.95
C ALA A 142 14.53 1.89 -1.32
N SER A 143 15.55 2.17 -2.13
CA SER A 143 16.95 2.28 -1.74
C SER A 143 17.31 3.74 -1.42
N GLU A 144 18.54 3.97 -0.98
CA GLU A 144 19.04 5.32 -0.76
C GLU A 144 18.87 6.22 -1.99
N GLY A 145 18.34 7.43 -1.77
CA GLY A 145 18.05 8.40 -2.83
C GLY A 145 16.78 8.14 -3.64
N GLN A 146 16.05 7.04 -3.36
CA GLN A 146 14.75 6.78 -3.99
C GLN A 146 13.62 7.42 -3.20
N GLU A 147 12.71 8.07 -3.92
CA GLU A 147 11.53 8.72 -3.36
C GLU A 147 10.31 8.54 -4.28
N LEU A 148 9.12 8.53 -3.67
CA LEU A 148 7.85 8.67 -4.36
C LEU A 148 7.28 10.02 -3.96
N ASN A 149 7.41 11.00 -4.85
CA ASN A 149 7.14 12.40 -4.58
C ASN A 149 5.62 12.67 -4.54
N TRP A 150 5.23 13.88 -4.14
CA TRP A 150 3.83 14.27 -3.94
C TRP A 150 2.94 13.96 -5.16
N HIS A 151 1.85 13.24 -4.92
CA HIS A 151 0.81 12.97 -5.90
C HIS A 151 -0.51 12.60 -5.21
N PHE A 152 -1.60 12.71 -5.95
CA PHE A 152 -2.86 12.03 -5.67
C PHE A 152 -2.85 10.69 -6.39
N ASP A 153 -3.29 9.64 -5.68
CA ASP A 153 -3.50 8.33 -6.29
C ASP A 153 -4.71 8.36 -7.23
N ASN A 154 -4.65 7.50 -8.26
CA ASN A 154 -5.79 7.25 -9.14
C ASN A 154 -6.78 6.24 -8.54
N SER A 155 -6.40 5.55 -7.46
CA SER A 155 -7.28 4.65 -6.72
C SER A 155 -8.09 5.41 -5.66
N GLU A 156 -9.28 4.90 -5.34
CA GLU A 156 -10.15 5.49 -4.31
C GLU A 156 -9.54 5.39 -2.90
N PHE A 157 -8.68 4.39 -2.68
CA PHE A 157 -7.88 4.23 -1.46
C PHE A 157 -6.63 3.40 -1.77
N ALA A 158 -5.71 3.37 -0.81
CA ALA A 158 -4.52 2.53 -0.85
C ALA A 158 -4.29 1.85 0.50
N ILE A 159 -3.71 0.65 0.47
CA ILE A 159 -3.28 -0.10 1.66
C ILE A 159 -1.79 -0.37 1.51
N THR A 160 -1.03 -0.02 2.54
CA THR A 160 0.42 -0.28 2.59
C THR A 160 0.74 -1.13 3.82
N LEU A 161 1.45 -2.24 3.59
CA LEU A 161 2.05 -3.05 4.65
C LEU A 161 3.55 -2.72 4.69
N LEU A 162 4.00 -2.08 5.76
CA LEU A 162 5.42 -1.76 5.94
C LEU A 162 6.18 -3.03 6.36
N LEU A 163 6.95 -3.61 5.44
CA LEU A 163 7.74 -4.82 5.71
C LEU A 163 9.06 -4.49 6.40
N GLN A 164 9.76 -3.46 5.93
CA GLN A 164 11.04 -3.04 6.50
C GLN A 164 11.10 -1.52 6.56
N SER A 165 11.31 -0.99 7.76
CA SER A 165 11.53 0.46 7.96
C SER A 165 12.96 0.84 7.54
N PRO A 166 13.16 2.01 6.91
CA PRO A 166 14.50 2.51 6.64
C PRO A 166 15.19 2.94 7.94
N LYS A 167 16.52 3.03 7.92
CA LYS A 167 17.29 3.57 9.05
C LYS A 167 17.10 5.08 9.23
N ALA A 168 16.85 5.80 8.14
CA ALA A 168 16.59 7.23 8.11
C ALA A 168 15.84 7.60 6.82
N GLY A 169 15.08 8.71 6.83
CA GLY A 169 14.27 9.13 5.68
C GLY A 169 13.03 8.24 5.47
N GLY A 170 12.51 8.22 4.24
CA GLY A 170 11.38 7.36 3.85
C GLY A 170 10.11 7.59 4.66
N ARG A 171 9.88 8.83 5.10
CA ARG A 171 8.69 9.20 5.87
C ARG A 171 7.49 9.26 4.93
N PHE A 172 6.40 8.63 5.33
CA PHE A 172 5.11 8.87 4.70
C PHE A 172 4.59 10.24 5.13
N GLU A 173 4.32 11.11 4.15
CA GLU A 173 3.80 12.45 4.33
C GLU A 173 2.47 12.57 3.57
N TYR A 174 1.50 13.22 4.20
CA TYR A 174 0.18 13.44 3.61
C TYR A 174 -0.37 14.78 4.09
N VAL A 175 -1.28 15.35 3.31
CA VAL A 175 -2.06 16.53 3.68
C VAL A 175 -3.53 16.17 3.51
N LYS A 176 -4.33 16.47 4.52
CA LYS A 176 -5.78 16.32 4.48
C LYS A 176 -6.41 17.69 4.21
N ASP A 177 -7.52 17.68 3.48
CA ASP A 177 -8.43 18.83 3.28
C ASP A 177 -9.13 19.29 4.58
#